data_AF-A0A941FDZ8-F1
#
_entry.id   AF-A0A941FDZ8-F1
#
_cell.length_a   1.000
_cell.length_b   1.000
_cell.length_c   1.000
_cell.angle_alpha   90.00
_cell.angle_beta   90.00
_cell.angle_gamma   90.00
#
_symmetry.space_group_name_H-M   'P 1'
#
loop_
_entity.id
_entity.type
_entity.pdbx_description
1 polymer ?
#
loop_
_entity_poly.entity_id
_entity_poly.type
_entity_poly.pdbx_seq_one_letter_code
_entity_poly.pdbx_strand_id
1 'polypeptide(L)'
;MLMYALEHPEFLVCWEPVSGMSTVEMRRLIYTNMIVSNWHSDYLLRRWNDQEALARFSVHFQGAVARAHWEKTAANWRRIAEASGDARRVRFVDIADESYAAAAAAGPGVPPEAYFSDSS
;
A
#
# COMPACT_ATOMS: atom_id res chain seq x y z
N MET A 1 -3.01 12.66 14.21
CA MET A 1 -4.09 11.83 14.79
C MET A 1 -3.94 10.35 14.44
N LEU A 2 -3.82 9.95 13.16
CA LEU A 2 -3.64 8.52 12.80
C LEU A 2 -2.33 7.88 13.32
N MET A 3 -1.23 8.64 13.39
CA MET A 3 0.05 8.16 13.95
C MET A 3 -0.06 7.71 15.41
N TYR A 4 -0.84 8.43 16.23
CA TYR A 4 -1.02 8.10 17.65
C TYR A 4 -1.70 6.74 17.84
N ALA A 5 -2.68 6.41 16.98
CA ALA A 5 -3.36 5.12 17.03
C ALA A 5 -2.46 3.92 16.66
N LEU A 6 -1.29 4.18 16.05
CA LEU A 6 -0.33 3.13 15.67
C LEU A 6 0.71 2.86 16.77
N GLU A 7 0.94 3.85 17.63
CA GLU A 7 1.78 3.76 18.84
C GLU A 7 1.01 3.12 20.01
N HIS A 8 -0.32 3.17 19.95
CA HIS A 8 -1.25 2.71 20.97
C HIS A 8 -2.09 1.54 20.46
N PRO A 9 -1.66 0.27 20.66
CA PRO A 9 -2.29 -0.91 20.07
C PRO A 9 -3.75 -1.11 20.48
N GLU A 10 -4.19 -0.52 21.60
CA GLU A 10 -5.58 -0.49 22.03
C GLU A 10 -6.52 0.17 21.02
N PHE A 11 -6.03 1.10 20.19
CA PHE A 11 -6.84 1.75 19.16
C PHE A 11 -6.91 0.96 17.85
N LEU A 12 -6.19 -0.16 17.73
CA LEU A 12 -6.30 -1.01 16.55
C LEU A 12 -7.70 -1.60 16.39
N VAL A 13 -8.47 -1.71 17.47
CA VAL A 13 -9.88 -2.14 17.46
C VAL A 13 -10.82 -1.15 16.77
N CYS A 14 -10.40 0.10 16.59
CA CYS A 14 -11.19 1.11 15.86
C CYS A 14 -11.10 0.92 14.33
N TRP A 15 -10.21 0.05 13.87
CA TRP A 15 -10.15 -0.37 12.47
C TRP A 15 -11.17 -1.47 12.19
N GLU A 16 -11.35 -1.78 10.90
CA GLU A 16 -12.22 -2.87 10.46
C GLU A 16 -11.84 -4.20 11.14
N PRO A 17 -12.82 -5.08 11.43
CA PRO A 17 -12.54 -6.35 12.09
C PRO A 17 -11.71 -7.26 11.16
N VAL A 18 -10.40 -7.31 11.39
CA VAL A 18 -9.48 -8.22 10.70
C VAL A 18 -9.22 -9.43 11.60
N SER A 19 -9.61 -10.62 11.14
CA SER A 19 -9.31 -11.89 11.82
C SER A 19 -8.02 -12.52 11.28
N GLY A 20 -7.32 -13.27 12.13
CA GLY A 20 -6.16 -14.07 11.72
C GLY A 20 -4.88 -13.29 11.42
N MET A 21 -4.77 -12.04 11.90
CA MET A 21 -3.59 -11.19 11.72
C MET A 21 -3.01 -10.78 13.07
N SER A 22 -1.68 -10.85 13.21
CA SER A 22 -1.00 -10.31 14.38
C SER A 22 -1.07 -8.78 14.42
N THR A 23 -0.90 -8.20 15.62
CA THR A 23 -0.86 -6.74 15.80
C THR A 23 0.25 -6.07 14.96
N VAL A 24 1.39 -6.75 14.78
CA VAL A 24 2.51 -6.25 13.97
C VAL A 24 2.14 -6.19 12.49
N GLU A 25 1.55 -7.26 11.97
CA GLU A 25 1.07 -7.31 10.58
C GLU A 25 -0.02 -6.27 10.33
N MET A 26 -0.94 -6.08 11.28
CA MET A 26 -2.00 -5.07 11.18
C MET A 26 -1.41 -3.66 11.10
N ARG A 27 -0.43 -3.33 11.95
CA ARG A 27 0.25 -2.03 11.87
C ARG A 27 0.96 -1.85 10.52
N ARG A 28 1.70 -2.86 10.05
CA ARG A 28 2.37 -2.82 8.74
C ARG A 28 1.36 -2.57 7.61
N LEU A 29 0.22 -3.25 7.63
CA LEU A 29 -0.87 -3.07 6.67
C LEU A 29 -1.41 -1.64 6.71
N ILE A 30 -1.72 -1.10 7.90
CA ILE A 30 -2.25 0.26 8.04
C ILE A 30 -1.24 1.30 7.55
N TYR A 31 0.03 1.22 7.98
CA TYR A 31 1.07 2.16 7.54
C TYR A 31 1.25 2.13 6.03
N THR A 32 1.27 0.94 5.43
CA THR A 32 1.38 0.79 3.98
C THR A 32 0.16 1.40 3.27
N ASN A 33 -1.04 1.15 3.79
CA ASN A 33 -2.27 1.72 3.25
C ASN A 33 -2.28 3.26 3.35
N MET A 34 -1.75 3.83 4.43
CA MET A 34 -1.61 5.29 4.59
C MET A 34 -0.65 5.89 3.56
N ILE A 35 0.48 5.22 3.28
CA ILE A 35 1.42 5.65 2.23
C ILE A 35 0.71 5.70 0.87
N VAL A 36 0.05 4.60 0.48
CA VAL A 36 -0.67 4.50 -0.80
C VAL A 36 -1.83 5.51 -0.86
N SER A 37 -2.54 5.74 0.24
CA SER A 37 -3.63 6.73 0.30
C SER A 37 -3.13 8.17 0.14
N ASN A 38 -1.95 8.49 0.70
CA ASN A 38 -1.31 9.77 0.46
C ASN A 38 -0.95 9.93 -1.02
N TRP A 39 -0.35 8.89 -1.61
CA TRP A 39 0.01 8.87 -3.03
C TRP A 39 -1.19 9.03 -3.96
N HIS A 40 -2.29 8.36 -3.64
CA HIS A 40 -3.56 8.51 -4.34
C HIS A 40 -4.05 9.97 -4.27
N SER A 41 -4.00 10.60 -3.09
CA SER A 41 -4.36 12.01 -2.93
C SER A 41 -3.50 12.93 -3.78
N ASP A 42 -2.17 12.77 -3.75
CA ASP A 42 -1.24 13.57 -4.56
C ASP A 42 -1.46 13.37 -6.07
N TYR A 43 -1.71 12.13 -6.49
CA TYR A 43 -2.02 11.81 -7.88
C TYR A 43 -3.35 12.44 -8.33
N LEU A 44 -4.41 12.38 -7.53
CA LEU A 44 -5.70 13.02 -7.84
C LEU A 44 -5.60 14.53 -7.91
N LEU A 45 -4.81 15.16 -7.03
CA LEU A 45 -4.52 16.59 -7.05
C LEU A 45 -3.58 17.02 -8.19
N ARG A 46 -3.21 16.09 -9.08
CA ARG A 46 -2.30 16.31 -10.22
C ARG A 46 -0.94 16.86 -9.79
N ARG A 47 -0.52 16.57 -8.56
CA ARG A 47 0.86 16.82 -8.13
C ARG A 47 1.82 15.86 -8.83
N TRP A 48 1.32 14.69 -9.23
CA TRP A 48 2.03 13.69 -10.00
C TRP A 48 1.29 13.28 -11.27
N ASN A 49 2.07 12.89 -12.27
CA ASN A 49 1.61 12.21 -13.48
C ASN A 49 1.75 10.68 -13.37
N ASP A 50 1.35 9.97 -14.42
CA ASP A 50 1.39 8.50 -14.49
C ASP A 50 2.81 7.92 -14.36
N GLN A 51 3.81 8.58 -14.94
CA GLN A 51 5.20 8.12 -14.88
C GLN A 51 5.77 8.24 -13.47
N GLU A 52 5.41 9.32 -12.76
CA GLU A 52 5.78 9.47 -11.35
C GLU A 52 5.09 8.44 -10.46
N ALA A 53 3.81 8.14 -10.70
CA ALA A 53 3.10 7.07 -10.00
C ALA A 53 3.75 5.69 -10.25
N LEU A 54 4.05 5.39 -11.52
CA LEU A 54 4.73 4.15 -11.91
C LEU A 54 6.10 4.01 -11.24
N ALA A 55 6.92 5.06 -11.25
CA ALA A 55 8.23 5.06 -10.61
C ALA A 55 8.15 4.83 -9.09
N ARG A 56 7.10 5.34 -8.43
CA ARG A 56 6.87 5.09 -7.00
C ARG A 56 6.45 3.67 -6.72
N PHE A 57 5.48 3.15 -7.47
CA PHE A 57 4.99 1.79 -7.28
C PHE A 57 6.04 0.74 -7.63
N SER A 58 6.88 0.97 -8.64
CA SER A 58 7.94 0.05 -9.02
C SER A 58 8.98 -0.15 -7.91
N VAL A 59 9.32 0.91 -7.17
CA VAL A 59 10.17 0.82 -5.97
C VAL A 59 9.39 0.21 -4.80
N HIS A 60 8.15 0.66 -4.58
CA HIS A 60 7.32 0.20 -3.47
C HIS A 60 7.14 -1.32 -3.46
N PHE A 61 6.80 -1.91 -4.61
CA PHE A 61 6.55 -3.33 -4.75
C PHE A 61 7.82 -4.19 -4.82
N GLN A 62 9.02 -3.63 -4.66
CA GLN A 62 10.20 -4.46 -4.35
C GLN A 62 10.06 -5.13 -2.98
N GLY A 63 9.32 -4.52 -2.05
CA GLY A 63 9.17 -5.00 -0.69
C GLY A 63 8.06 -6.03 -0.46
N ALA A 64 8.32 -7.04 0.37
CA ALA A 64 7.35 -8.09 0.71
C ALA A 64 6.12 -7.53 1.46
N VAL A 65 6.31 -6.54 2.33
CA VAL A 65 5.21 -5.91 3.09
C VAL A 65 4.24 -5.16 2.17
N ALA A 66 4.77 -4.42 1.20
CA ALA A 66 3.98 -3.69 0.20
C ALA A 66 3.13 -4.64 -0.65
N ARG A 67 3.72 -5.77 -1.07
CA ARG A 67 3.01 -6.82 -1.81
C ARG A 67 1.89 -7.44 -0.99
N ALA A 68 2.17 -7.83 0.26
CA ALA A 68 1.17 -8.42 1.15
C ALA A 68 0.00 -7.45 1.43
N HIS A 69 0.26 -6.14 1.52
CA HIS A 69 -0.78 -5.12 1.59
C HIS A 69 -1.64 -5.09 0.32
N TRP A 70 -1.01 -5.09 -0.86
CA TRP A 70 -1.73 -5.03 -2.13
C TRP A 70 -2.57 -6.28 -2.36
N GLU A 71 -2.03 -7.48 -2.11
CA GLU A 71 -2.77 -8.74 -2.19
C GLU A 71 -4.06 -8.73 -1.37
N LYS A 72 -4.03 -8.10 -0.18
CA LYS A 72 -5.18 -8.05 0.73
C LYS A 72 -6.17 -6.94 0.38
N THR A 73 -5.73 -5.87 -0.27
CA THR A 73 -6.51 -4.62 -0.38
C THR A 73 -6.83 -4.20 -1.81
N ALA A 74 -6.14 -4.72 -2.83
CA ALA A 74 -6.29 -4.32 -4.24
C ALA A 74 -7.74 -4.43 -4.73
N ALA A 75 -8.44 -5.52 -4.40
CA ALA A 75 -9.84 -5.70 -4.76
C ALA A 75 -10.75 -4.60 -4.16
N ASN A 76 -10.46 -4.14 -2.94
CA ASN A 76 -11.20 -3.05 -2.32
C ASN A 76 -10.87 -1.70 -2.97
N TRP A 77 -9.59 -1.43 -3.23
CA TRP A 77 -9.14 -0.25 -3.98
C TRP A 77 -9.80 -0.15 -5.35
N ARG A 78 -9.83 -1.25 -6.09
CA ARG A 78 -10.50 -1.39 -7.39
C ARG A 78 -11.99 -1.07 -7.29
N ARG A 79 -12.70 -1.72 -6.36
CA ARG A 79 -14.14 -1.50 -6.15
C ARG A 79 -14.47 -0.04 -5.85
N ILE A 80 -13.69 0.61 -4.97
CA ILE A 80 -13.90 2.02 -4.60
C ILE A 80 -13.60 2.94 -5.79
N ALA A 81 -12.53 2.66 -6.55
CA ALA A 81 -12.17 3.44 -7.73
C ALA A 81 -13.26 3.36 -8.80
N GLU A 82 -13.76 2.16 -9.11
CA GLU A 82 -14.84 1.95 -10.08
C GLU A 82 -16.15 2.61 -9.64
N ALA A 83 -16.54 2.43 -8.37
CA ALA A 83 -17.77 3.01 -7.82
C ALA A 83 -17.76 4.55 -7.83
N SER A 84 -16.59 5.18 -7.87
CA SER A 84 -16.48 6.64 -7.93
C SER A 84 -16.85 7.25 -9.29
N GLY A 85 -16.81 6.46 -10.37
CA GLY A 85 -16.96 6.95 -11.75
C GLY A 85 -15.80 7.84 -12.25
N ASP A 86 -14.74 8.02 -11.46
CA ASP A 86 -13.57 8.83 -11.83
C ASP A 86 -12.48 7.98 -12.50
N ALA A 87 -12.31 8.18 -13.81
CA ALA A 87 -11.29 7.48 -14.60
C ALA A 87 -9.86 7.67 -14.06
N ARG A 88 -9.56 8.79 -13.38
CA ARG A 88 -8.24 9.02 -12.78
C ARG A 88 -8.01 8.12 -11.57
N ARG A 89 -9.04 7.84 -10.78
CA ARG A 89 -8.95 6.88 -9.67
C ARG A 89 -8.71 5.47 -10.19
N VAL A 90 -9.46 5.06 -11.22
CA VAL A 90 -9.26 3.77 -11.88
C VAL A 90 -7.84 3.66 -12.41
N ARG A 91 -7.35 4.71 -13.11
CA ARG A 91 -5.98 4.73 -13.65
C ARG A 91 -4.91 4.60 -12.58
N PHE A 92 -5.08 5.22 -11.41
CA PHE A 92 -4.15 5.05 -10.30
C PHE A 92 -4.05 3.59 -9.85
N VAL A 93 -5.19 2.90 -9.73
CA VAL A 93 -5.23 1.49 -9.34
C VAL A 93 -4.66 0.62 -10.46
N ASP A 94 -4.88 0.94 -11.73
CA ASP A 94 -4.26 0.22 -12.86
C ASP A 94 -2.73 0.25 -12.79
N ILE A 95 -2.14 1.42 -12.57
CA ILE A 95 -0.69 1.57 -12.45
C ILE A 95 -0.15 0.73 -11.29
N ALA A 96 -0.86 0.70 -10.17
CA ALA A 96 -0.49 -0.11 -9.02
C ALA A 96 -0.59 -1.62 -9.31
N ASP A 97 -1.67 -2.09 -9.95
CA ASP A 97 -1.85 -3.49 -10.34
C ASP A 97 -0.77 -3.94 -11.35
N GLU A 98 -0.48 -3.13 -12.37
CA GLU A 98 0.58 -3.39 -13.35
C GLU A 98 1.96 -3.49 -12.68
N SER A 99 2.27 -2.56 -11.78
CA SER A 99 3.55 -2.54 -11.05
C SER A 99 3.68 -3.73 -10.11
N TYR A 100 2.60 -4.09 -9.41
CA TYR A 100 2.56 -5.26 -8.54
C TYR A 100 2.77 -6.54 -9.34
N ALA A 101 2.06 -6.73 -10.46
CA ALA A 101 2.18 -7.90 -11.32
C ALA A 101 3.61 -8.05 -11.87
N ALA A 102 4.21 -6.95 -12.33
CA ALA A 102 5.60 -6.95 -12.81
C ALA A 102 6.58 -7.34 -11.69
N ALA A 103 6.41 -6.80 -10.49
CA ALA A 103 7.26 -7.11 -9.35
C ALA A 103 7.11 -8.57 -8.88
N ALA A 104 5.88 -9.11 -8.88
CA ALA A 104 5.61 -10.50 -8.56
C ALA A 104 6.25 -11.46 -9.56
N ALA A 105 6.21 -11.12 -10.85
CA ALA A 105 6.86 -11.90 -11.91
C ALA A 105 8.40 -11.87 -11.81
N ALA A 106 8.99 -10.80 -11.30
CA ALA A 106 10.43 -10.64 -11.16
C ALA A 106 11.06 -11.47 -10.03
N GLY A 107 10.26 -12.08 -9.14
CA GLY A 107 10.72 -12.91 -8.03
C GLY A 107 10.08 -12.53 -6.69
N PRO A 108 10.51 -13.14 -5.57
CA PRO A 108 9.97 -12.85 -4.25
C PRO A 108 10.26 -11.40 -3.82
N GLY A 109 9.34 -10.82 -3.03
CA GLY A 109 9.56 -9.51 -2.44
C GLY A 109 10.67 -9.55 -1.39
N VAL A 110 11.44 -8.47 -1.28
CA VAL A 110 12.50 -8.35 -0.28
C VAL A 110 11.86 -8.33 1.12
N PRO A 111 12.25 -9.23 2.04
CA PRO A 111 11.68 -9.25 3.38
C PRO A 111 12.15 -8.02 4.19
N PRO A 112 11.34 -7.50 5.12
CA PRO A 112 11.67 -6.28 5.86
C PRO A 112 13.00 -6.36 6.63
N GLU A 113 13.34 -7.54 7.12
CA GLU A 113 14.58 -7.89 7.83
C GLU A 113 15.83 -7.81 6.95
N ALA A 114 15.69 -7.74 5.62
CA ALA A 114 16.79 -7.51 4.69
C ALA A 114 16.99 -6.03 4.31
N TYR A 115 16.12 -5.11 4.77
CA TYR A 115 16.21 -3.69 4.40
C TYR A 115 17.33 -2.94 5.12
N PHE A 116 17.57 -3.31 6.37
CA PHE A 116 18.50 -2.64 7.26
C PHE A 116 19.52 -3.67 7.71
N SER A 117 20.77 -3.53 7.25
CA SER A 117 21.90 -4.18 7.88
C SER A 117 22.28 -3.32 9.07
N ASP A 118 22.27 -3.91 10.27
CA ASP A 118 22.82 -3.24 11.45
C ASP A 118 24.28 -2.91 11.16
N SER A 119 24.56 -1.62 10.94
CA SER A 119 25.92 -1.10 10.99
C SER A 119 26.25 -0.97 12.48
N SER A 120 26.66 -2.08 13.09
CA SER A 120 27.29 -2.09 14.43
C SER A 120 28.80 -2.00 14.30
#